data_AF-A0A0D1C469-F1
#
_entry.id   AF-A0A0D1C469-F1
#
_cell.length_a   1.000
_cell.length_b   1.000
_cell.length_c   1.000
_cell.angle_alpha   90.00
_cell.angle_beta   90.00
_cell.angle_gamma   90.00
#
_symmetry.space_group_name_H-M   'P 1'
#
loop_
_entity.id
_entity.type
_entity.pdbx_description
1 polymer ?
#
loop_
_entity_poly.entity_id
_entity_poly.type
_entity_poly.pdbx_seq_one_letter_code
_entity_poly.pdbx_strand_id
1 'polypeptide(L)'
;MASSSGHITPMEEKTFSFSPSAQVPHFLRNQYRSTSSRPTSGPSSCASSVIHLPISPSRNASFNEKNASFSVLQTLPKFTGENPANTSNPSTASSMTAAEKPAKEGRKHNLAFSFFALLSVILSGVVIAFGWINTPQQKLCLAFQDDFTGRTTLNTDNWEYEVKADGFGNKEFQMTTTQADNSFIEDGKLYLVPTLTSDEVGEAAITGNYTYSLNSTCTAFPQTSDACESVSNSTLGQVLLPVKSARIRTKASINRGRIEVRARLPAGDWIWPAIWMMPEDSVYGEWPRSGEIDIMESKGNVVESRKDRFRNSVTSTLHWGPSAATDRWGLTSSNFSVPRDYFSEDFHTFGMDWTPTTLTTWVDKPTRQIMRLDMNRDFFAFSKLSHLLWNGTAIQDPWNGKKSAPFDQNFYLILNVAVGGTNGYFSDIDRNKPWQNGGSNPVADFWAARSRWLPTWPTDPKRRGMAIDSVKMWQRC
;
A
#
# COMPACT_ATOMS: atom_id res chain seq x y z
N MET A 1 42.42 40.30 41.65
CA MET A 1 41.43 39.79 40.69
C MET A 1 42.10 38.67 39.91
N ALA A 2 41.58 37.44 40.01
CA ALA A 2 42.12 36.28 39.30
C ALA A 2 41.16 35.89 38.18
N SER A 3 41.70 35.54 37.02
CA SER A 3 40.96 35.04 35.85
C SER A 3 41.43 33.62 35.57
N SER A 4 40.65 32.61 36.01
CA SER A 4 40.91 31.21 35.70
C SER A 4 40.09 30.78 34.49
N SER A 5 40.75 30.17 33.52
CA SER A 5 40.11 29.53 32.37
C SER A 5 39.21 28.37 32.79
N GLY A 6 37.94 28.42 32.41
CA GLY A 6 36.99 27.31 32.55
C GLY A 6 36.68 26.69 31.19
N HIS A 7 37.15 25.47 30.94
CA HIS A 7 36.67 24.66 29.83
C HIS A 7 35.22 24.24 30.09
N ILE A 8 34.33 24.41 29.11
CA ILE A 8 32.98 23.85 29.12
C ILE A 8 32.91 22.78 28.03
N THR A 9 32.76 21.53 28.45
CA THR A 9 32.43 20.41 27.57
C THR A 9 30.94 20.49 27.16
N PRO A 10 30.60 20.32 25.87
CA PRO A 10 29.22 20.17 25.45
C PRO A 10 28.63 18.88 26.01
N MET A 11 27.39 18.92 26.50
CA MET A 11 26.69 17.70 26.91
C MET A 11 26.28 16.85 25.70
N GLU A 12 26.40 15.55 25.88
CA GLU A 12 26.14 14.50 24.90
C GLU A 12 24.66 14.47 24.47
N GLU A 13 24.40 14.90 23.23
CA GLU A 13 23.07 14.84 22.63
C GLU A 13 22.76 13.37 22.25
N LYS A 14 21.82 12.76 22.98
CA LYS A 14 21.41 11.35 22.76
C LYS A 14 20.71 11.18 21.41
N THR A 15 21.50 10.86 20.40
CA THR A 15 21.03 10.49 19.06
C THR A 15 20.23 9.19 19.13
N PHE A 16 18.91 9.30 18.91
CA PHE A 16 18.07 8.13 18.65
C PHE A 16 18.37 7.60 17.24
N SER A 17 19.12 6.50 17.17
CA SER A 17 19.46 5.83 15.92
C SER A 17 18.26 5.11 15.34
N PHE A 18 17.55 5.77 14.41
CA PHE A 18 16.74 5.04 13.44
C PHE A 18 17.67 4.16 12.61
N SER A 19 17.53 2.85 12.73
CA SER A 19 18.24 1.88 11.89
C SER A 19 17.44 1.65 10.60
N PRO A 20 17.90 2.15 9.43
CA PRO A 20 17.18 1.93 8.18
C PRO A 20 17.57 0.55 7.65
N SER A 21 16.91 -0.49 8.15
CA SER A 21 16.94 -1.81 7.53
C SER A 21 16.05 -1.84 6.28
N ALA A 22 16.49 -1.07 5.28
CA ALA A 22 15.97 -1.08 3.93
C ALA A 22 17.20 -1.16 3.01
N GLN A 23 17.54 -2.37 2.58
CA GLN A 23 18.55 -2.56 1.54
C GLN A 23 18.06 -1.84 0.28
N VAL A 24 18.77 -0.78 -0.12
CA VAL A 24 18.58 -0.15 -1.43
C VAL A 24 18.83 -1.21 -2.50
N PRO A 25 17.83 -1.59 -3.32
CA PRO A 25 18.06 -2.59 -4.35
C PRO A 25 19.05 -2.06 -5.40
N HIS A 26 20.09 -2.84 -5.71
CA HIS A 26 21.06 -2.53 -6.76
C HIS A 26 20.46 -2.71 -8.16
N PHE A 27 19.50 -1.87 -8.55
CA PHE A 27 18.86 -1.85 -9.87
C PHE A 27 19.01 -0.49 -10.56
N LEU A 28 20.27 -0.12 -10.85
CA LEU A 28 20.62 0.93 -11.82
C LEU A 28 21.73 0.46 -12.80
N ARG A 29 21.81 -0.85 -13.04
CA ARG A 29 22.77 -1.44 -13.98
C ARG A 29 22.02 -2.33 -14.96
N ASN A 30 22.17 -2.03 -16.25
CA ASN A 30 21.57 -2.70 -17.41
C ASN A 30 20.09 -2.38 -17.71
N GLN A 31 19.83 -1.10 -18.01
CA GLN A 31 18.96 -0.76 -19.14
C GLN A 31 19.79 0.00 -20.18
N TYR A 32 19.34 0.00 -21.44
CA TYR A 32 20.04 0.50 -22.64
C TYR A 32 21.24 -0.33 -23.14
N ARG A 33 20.93 -1.33 -23.96
CA ARG A 33 21.75 -1.63 -25.15
C ARG A 33 20.85 -1.63 -26.39
N SER A 34 20.60 -0.43 -26.92
CA SER A 34 19.95 -0.26 -28.22
C SER A 34 20.77 -0.95 -29.31
N THR A 35 20.11 -1.71 -30.16
CA THR A 35 20.72 -2.41 -31.30
C THR A 35 20.98 -1.44 -32.45
N SER A 36 22.24 -1.23 -32.82
CA SER A 36 22.59 -0.78 -34.17
C SER A 36 23.32 -1.90 -34.92
N SER A 37 23.00 -2.04 -36.20
CA SER A 37 23.45 -3.14 -37.04
C SER A 37 24.51 -2.69 -38.05
N ARG A 38 25.66 -3.37 -38.08
CA ARG A 38 26.29 -3.92 -39.30
C ARG A 38 27.57 -4.73 -38.98
N PRO A 39 28.05 -5.59 -39.89
CA PRO A 39 28.80 -6.79 -39.50
C PRO A 39 30.32 -6.71 -39.79
N THR A 40 31.09 -7.52 -39.07
CA THR A 40 32.36 -8.09 -39.53
C THR A 40 32.55 -9.52 -39.01
N SER A 41 33.32 -10.29 -39.76
CA SER A 41 33.52 -11.75 -39.64
C SER A 41 34.74 -12.14 -38.79
N GLY A 42 34.72 -13.33 -38.17
CA GLY A 42 35.93 -14.03 -37.70
C GLY A 42 35.73 -14.86 -36.43
N PRO A 43 35.99 -16.19 -36.42
CA PRO A 43 35.72 -17.06 -35.27
C PRO A 43 36.99 -17.45 -34.48
N SER A 44 36.87 -17.72 -33.17
CA SER A 44 37.60 -18.82 -32.51
C SER A 44 37.23 -19.08 -31.03
N SER A 45 37.22 -20.39 -30.72
CA SER A 45 37.53 -21.07 -29.45
C SER A 45 36.77 -20.77 -28.14
N CYS A 46 36.14 -21.85 -27.64
CA CYS A 46 35.75 -22.06 -26.26
C CYS A 46 36.95 -22.11 -25.29
N ALA A 47 36.73 -21.76 -24.03
CA ALA A 47 37.49 -22.30 -22.89
C ALA A 47 36.60 -22.36 -21.64
N SER A 48 36.37 -23.57 -21.13
CA SER A 48 35.64 -23.79 -19.86
C SER A 48 36.60 -23.70 -18.67
N SER A 49 36.20 -23.02 -17.60
CA SER A 49 36.92 -23.03 -16.32
C SER A 49 35.96 -23.44 -15.19
N VAL A 50 36.05 -24.71 -14.80
CA VAL A 50 35.33 -25.27 -13.65
C VAL A 50 36.05 -24.86 -12.36
N ILE A 51 35.31 -24.35 -11.37
CA ILE A 51 35.82 -24.12 -10.01
C ILE A 51 35.18 -25.14 -9.07
N HIS A 52 36.01 -25.99 -8.46
CA HIS A 52 35.58 -26.93 -7.42
C HIS A 52 35.26 -26.22 -6.11
N LEU A 53 34.19 -26.66 -5.44
CA LEU A 53 33.94 -26.43 -4.02
C LEU A 53 34.04 -27.77 -3.27
N PRO A 54 34.63 -27.81 -2.05
CA PRO A 54 34.86 -29.06 -1.33
C PRO A 54 33.58 -29.57 -0.64
N ILE A 55 33.41 -30.89 -0.67
CA ILE A 55 32.34 -31.63 0.03
C ILE A 55 32.85 -32.11 1.39
N SER A 56 32.04 -32.02 2.44
CA SER A 56 32.18 -32.81 3.67
C SER A 56 30.82 -32.92 4.41
N PRO A 57 30.60 -33.99 5.20
CA PRO A 57 29.42 -34.82 4.95
C PRO A 57 28.28 -34.69 5.95
N SER A 58 27.10 -35.13 5.49
CA SER A 58 25.90 -35.35 6.30
C SER A 58 26.10 -36.47 7.33
N ARG A 59 25.58 -36.27 8.55
CA ARG A 59 25.32 -37.35 9.50
C ARG A 59 23.84 -37.69 9.52
N ASN A 60 23.51 -38.93 9.16
CA ASN A 60 22.21 -39.53 9.47
C ASN A 60 22.11 -39.80 10.98
N ALA A 61 20.94 -39.53 11.54
CA ALA A 61 20.49 -40.13 12.79
C ALA A 61 18.96 -40.32 12.71
N SER A 62 18.52 -41.54 12.45
CA SER A 62 17.12 -41.94 12.63
C SER A 62 16.85 -42.16 14.12
N PHE A 63 15.68 -41.74 14.61
CA PHE A 63 15.11 -42.28 15.84
C PHE A 63 13.59 -42.37 15.74
N ASN A 64 13.04 -43.39 16.41
CA ASN A 64 11.74 -43.97 16.14
C ASN A 64 10.52 -43.14 16.60
N GLU A 65 9.39 -43.46 15.99
CA GLU A 65 8.05 -43.22 16.51
C GLU A 65 7.90 -43.67 17.98
N LYS A 66 7.17 -42.86 18.76
CA LYS A 66 6.31 -43.38 19.85
C LYS A 66 4.99 -42.60 19.88
N ASN A 67 3.90 -43.35 19.81
CA ASN A 67 2.55 -42.86 20.03
C ASN A 67 2.40 -42.26 21.44
N ALA A 68 1.79 -41.07 21.54
CA ALA A 68 1.22 -40.55 22.77
C ALA A 68 0.05 -39.60 22.45
N SER A 69 -1.15 -40.16 22.37
CA SER A 69 -2.40 -39.41 22.32
C SER A 69 -2.66 -38.70 23.66
N PHE A 70 -2.87 -37.38 23.64
CA PHE A 70 -3.34 -36.62 24.80
C PHE A 70 -4.57 -35.78 24.45
N SER A 71 -5.73 -36.27 24.87
CA SER A 71 -6.92 -35.45 25.06
C SER A 71 -6.90 -34.87 26.49
N VAL A 72 -7.16 -33.57 26.64
CA VAL A 72 -7.36 -32.93 27.94
C VAL A 72 -8.71 -32.25 27.94
N LEU A 73 -9.65 -32.81 28.70
CA LEU A 73 -10.98 -32.24 28.92
C LEU A 73 -10.92 -31.07 29.91
N GLN A 74 -11.87 -30.15 29.77
CA GLN A 74 -12.10 -29.06 30.72
C GLN A 74 -12.84 -29.57 31.97
N THR A 75 -12.49 -29.07 33.16
CA THR A 75 -13.39 -29.03 34.33
C THR A 75 -13.19 -27.76 35.15
N LEU A 76 -14.30 -27.06 35.41
CA LEU A 76 -14.44 -25.97 36.39
C LEU A 76 -14.97 -26.52 37.72
N PRO A 77 -14.79 -25.79 38.84
CA PRO A 77 -15.75 -25.86 39.94
C PRO A 77 -16.31 -24.48 40.36
N LYS A 78 -17.63 -24.44 40.57
CA LYS A 78 -18.37 -23.45 41.38
C LYS A 78 -18.76 -24.13 42.70
N PHE A 79 -18.61 -23.45 43.83
CA PHE A 79 -19.37 -23.63 45.08
C PHE A 79 -19.29 -22.28 45.83
N THR A 80 -20.33 -21.46 46.00
CA THR A 80 -21.47 -21.58 46.95
C THR A 80 -21.04 -22.04 48.34
N GLY A 81 -21.27 -21.21 49.35
CA GLY A 81 -21.00 -21.54 50.75
C GLY A 81 -22.25 -21.39 51.62
N GLU A 82 -22.14 -21.80 52.88
CA GLU A 82 -23.04 -21.42 53.98
C GLU A 82 -22.35 -21.65 55.33
N ASN A 83 -22.80 -20.94 56.35
CA ASN A 83 -22.32 -21.01 57.75
C ASN A 83 -23.29 -21.90 58.57
N PRO A 84 -22.89 -22.44 59.75
CA PRO A 84 -23.45 -21.84 60.97
C PRO A 84 -22.62 -21.93 62.30
N ALA A 85 -22.67 -20.81 63.04
CA ALA A 85 -23.02 -20.68 64.47
C ALA A 85 -22.21 -21.30 65.66
N ASN A 86 -21.72 -20.38 66.51
CA ASN A 86 -21.84 -20.28 67.99
C ASN A 86 -21.43 -21.40 68.97
N THR A 87 -20.32 -21.15 69.70
CA THR A 87 -20.12 -21.25 71.18
C THR A 87 -18.80 -20.53 71.56
N SER A 88 -18.52 -19.96 72.74
CA SER A 88 -19.34 -19.49 73.91
C SER A 88 -18.46 -18.64 74.86
N ASN A 89 -19.04 -17.70 75.62
CA ASN A 89 -18.36 -16.88 76.68
C ASN A 89 -18.60 -17.51 78.09
N PRO A 90 -17.84 -17.22 79.19
CA PRO A 90 -17.42 -15.86 79.58
C PRO A 90 -16.10 -15.61 80.38
N SER A 91 -15.75 -14.31 80.44
CA SER A 91 -15.15 -13.55 81.57
C SER A 91 -13.81 -13.95 82.22
N THR A 92 -12.84 -13.03 82.15
CA THR A 92 -12.17 -12.44 83.34
C THR A 92 -11.54 -11.10 82.96
N ALA A 93 -11.37 -10.18 83.92
CA ALA A 93 -10.94 -8.80 83.65
C ALA A 93 -9.66 -8.43 84.41
N SER A 94 -8.77 -7.63 83.81
CA SER A 94 -7.98 -6.58 84.47
C SER A 94 -7.03 -5.81 83.53
N SER A 95 -6.60 -4.63 84.00
CA SER A 95 -5.46 -3.81 83.53
C SER A 95 -5.62 -2.92 82.29
N MET A 96 -6.22 -1.74 82.54
CA MET A 96 -5.68 -0.39 82.27
C MET A 96 -4.84 -0.04 81.01
N THR A 97 -5.19 1.14 80.49
CA THR A 97 -4.35 2.11 79.74
C THR A 97 -3.85 1.78 78.33
N ALA A 98 -4.66 2.15 77.33
CA ALA A 98 -4.21 3.01 76.22
C ALA A 98 -5.40 3.77 75.63
N ALA A 99 -5.34 5.11 75.58
CA ALA A 99 -6.36 5.94 74.94
C ALA A 99 -6.05 6.08 73.44
N GLU A 100 -6.44 5.09 72.63
CA GLU A 100 -6.23 5.15 71.19
C GLU A 100 -7.34 5.96 70.49
N LYS A 101 -6.94 7.02 69.78
CA LYS A 101 -7.85 7.97 69.11
C LYS A 101 -8.44 7.33 67.84
N PRO A 102 -9.77 7.30 67.65
CA PRO A 102 -10.33 6.81 66.40
C PRO A 102 -10.18 7.83 65.25
N ALA A 103 -9.83 7.31 64.07
CA ALA A 103 -10.27 7.79 62.76
C ALA A 103 -10.01 9.26 62.36
N LYS A 104 -8.75 9.73 62.39
CA LYS A 104 -8.33 10.96 61.66
C LYS A 104 -7.31 10.77 60.52
N GLU A 105 -6.65 9.61 60.42
CA GLU A 105 -5.59 9.35 59.44
C GLU A 105 -6.15 9.00 58.05
N GLY A 106 -6.92 7.91 57.94
CA GLY A 106 -7.45 7.41 56.65
C GLY A 106 -8.37 8.39 55.90
N ARG A 107 -9.05 9.30 56.63
CA ARG A 107 -9.90 10.33 56.01
C ARG A 107 -9.09 11.39 55.25
N LYS A 108 -7.83 11.65 55.65
CA LYS A 108 -6.93 12.56 54.92
C LYS A 108 -6.39 11.93 53.64
N HIS A 109 -6.02 10.64 53.69
CA HIS A 109 -5.56 9.92 52.50
C HIS A 109 -6.65 9.81 51.44
N ASN A 110 -7.89 9.50 51.84
CA ASN A 110 -9.02 9.49 50.91
C ASN A 110 -9.31 10.88 50.32
N LEU A 111 -9.23 11.95 51.12
CA LEU A 111 -9.43 13.32 50.62
C LEU A 111 -8.31 13.74 49.65
N ALA A 112 -7.05 13.42 49.96
CA ALA A 112 -5.92 13.68 49.06
C ALA A 112 -6.03 12.88 47.76
N PHE A 113 -6.40 11.60 47.83
CA PHE A 113 -6.63 10.77 46.65
C PHE A 113 -7.77 11.32 45.78
N SER A 114 -8.91 11.69 46.38
CA SER A 114 -10.02 12.33 45.66
C SER A 114 -9.62 13.68 45.05
N PHE A 115 -8.80 14.47 45.74
CA PHE A 115 -8.27 15.74 45.22
C PHE A 115 -7.36 15.52 44.01
N PHE A 116 -6.39 14.60 44.08
CA PHE A 116 -5.51 14.31 42.95
C PHE A 116 -6.23 13.63 41.77
N ALA A 117 -7.25 12.80 42.05
CA ALA A 117 -8.10 12.22 41.01
C ALA A 117 -9.00 13.27 40.32
N LEU A 118 -9.54 14.23 41.08
CA LEU A 118 -10.29 15.35 40.49
C LEU A 118 -9.36 16.28 39.70
N LEU A 119 -8.18 16.57 40.24
CA LEU A 119 -7.16 17.40 39.58
C LEU A 119 -6.67 16.77 38.28
N SER A 120 -6.49 15.44 38.21
CA SER A 120 -6.11 14.77 36.97
C SER A 120 -7.21 14.80 35.92
N VAL A 121 -8.48 14.60 36.31
CA VAL A 121 -9.64 14.76 35.40
C VAL A 121 -9.73 16.20 34.88
N ILE A 122 -9.53 17.20 35.73
CA ILE A 122 -9.50 18.61 35.33
C ILE A 122 -8.33 18.87 34.37
N LEU A 123 -7.11 18.39 34.66
CA LEU A 123 -5.96 18.54 33.77
C LEU A 123 -6.20 17.87 32.41
N SER A 124 -6.76 16.65 32.39
CA SER A 124 -7.13 15.97 31.15
C SER A 124 -8.18 16.76 30.37
N GLY A 125 -9.20 17.30 31.03
CA GLY A 125 -10.20 18.19 30.42
C GLY A 125 -9.57 19.45 29.82
N VAL A 126 -8.63 20.09 30.52
CA VAL A 126 -7.87 21.24 30.02
C VAL A 126 -7.02 20.87 28.82
N VAL A 127 -6.29 19.74 28.85
CA VAL A 127 -5.47 19.28 27.71
C VAL A 127 -6.33 18.96 26.48
N ILE A 128 -7.48 18.31 26.68
CA ILE A 128 -8.44 18.02 25.58
C ILE A 128 -9.01 19.33 25.02
N ALA A 129 -9.44 20.25 25.87
CA ALA A 129 -9.99 21.55 25.44
C ALA A 129 -8.92 22.39 24.72
N PHE A 130 -7.70 22.45 25.24
CA PHE A 130 -6.59 23.17 24.61
C PHE A 130 -6.20 22.52 23.27
N GLY A 131 -6.21 21.18 23.18
CA GLY A 131 -6.04 20.45 21.93
C GLY A 131 -7.14 20.76 20.91
N TRP A 132 -8.40 20.81 21.34
CA TRP A 132 -9.54 21.10 20.46
C TRP A 132 -9.57 22.54 19.95
N ILE A 133 -9.32 23.52 20.83
CA ILE A 133 -9.28 24.95 20.51
C ILE A 133 -8.10 25.30 19.59
N ASN A 134 -6.92 24.71 19.82
CA ASN A 134 -5.70 25.03 19.05
C ASN A 134 -5.48 24.13 17.83
N THR A 135 -6.29 23.08 17.63
CA THR A 135 -6.28 22.31 16.38
C THR A 135 -6.99 23.14 15.30
N PRO A 136 -6.31 23.57 14.22
CA PRO A 136 -6.96 24.35 13.16
C PRO A 136 -8.02 23.49 12.48
N GLN A 137 -9.30 23.80 12.75
CA GLN A 137 -10.43 23.18 12.07
C GLN A 137 -10.39 23.63 10.61
N GLN A 138 -9.78 22.81 9.75
CA GLN A 138 -9.75 23.05 8.31
C GLN A 138 -11.18 22.98 7.80
N LYS A 139 -11.73 24.12 7.37
CA LYS A 139 -13.03 24.14 6.73
C LYS A 139 -12.91 23.44 5.37
N LEU A 140 -13.75 22.43 5.19
CA LEU A 140 -13.75 21.54 4.03
C LEU A 140 -15.10 21.64 3.34
N CYS A 141 -15.09 21.94 2.04
CA CYS A 141 -16.25 21.92 1.17
C CYS A 141 -16.23 20.63 0.35
N LEU A 142 -17.39 20.00 0.17
CA LEU A 142 -17.51 18.85 -0.72
C LEU A 142 -17.19 19.31 -2.15
N ALA A 143 -16.21 18.67 -2.78
CA ALA A 143 -15.80 18.93 -4.16
C ALA A 143 -16.41 17.89 -5.12
N PHE A 144 -16.48 16.63 -4.69
CA PHE A 144 -17.01 15.52 -5.46
C PHE A 144 -17.59 14.45 -4.53
N GLN A 145 -18.68 13.82 -4.92
CA GLN A 145 -19.15 12.57 -4.33
C GLN A 145 -19.80 11.67 -5.36
N ASP A 146 -19.71 10.37 -5.13
CA ASP A 146 -20.48 9.36 -5.82
C ASP A 146 -20.79 8.20 -4.85
N ASP A 147 -22.05 7.79 -4.78
CA ASP A 147 -22.50 6.63 -4.00
C ASP A 147 -22.98 5.47 -4.88
N PHE A 148 -22.89 5.63 -6.21
CA PHE A 148 -23.27 4.62 -7.21
C PHE A 148 -24.72 4.08 -7.08
N THR A 149 -25.59 4.74 -6.31
CA THR A 149 -26.98 4.31 -6.15
C THR A 149 -27.86 4.71 -7.33
N GLY A 150 -28.97 3.97 -7.53
CA GLY A 150 -30.00 4.34 -8.51
C GLY A 150 -29.65 4.16 -10.00
N ARG A 151 -28.51 3.55 -10.33
CA ARG A 151 -28.04 3.34 -11.72
C ARG A 151 -27.25 2.04 -11.89
N THR A 152 -27.10 1.60 -13.14
CA THR A 152 -26.37 0.36 -13.50
C THR A 152 -25.08 0.61 -14.30
N THR A 153 -24.86 1.84 -14.76
CA THR A 153 -23.71 2.25 -15.57
C THR A 153 -23.00 3.46 -14.95
N LEU A 154 -21.72 3.62 -15.30
CA LEU A 154 -20.89 4.74 -14.82
C LEU A 154 -21.40 6.08 -15.35
N ASN A 155 -21.52 7.09 -14.48
CA ASN A 155 -21.89 8.45 -14.88
C ASN A 155 -20.70 9.13 -15.57
N THR A 156 -20.77 9.24 -16.88
CA THR A 156 -19.71 9.85 -17.72
C THR A 156 -19.62 11.37 -17.59
N ASP A 157 -20.52 12.05 -16.88
CA ASP A 157 -20.36 13.46 -16.51
C ASP A 157 -19.42 13.64 -15.31
N ASN A 158 -19.32 12.60 -14.48
CA ASN A 158 -18.49 12.57 -13.27
C ASN A 158 -17.15 11.84 -13.48
N TRP A 159 -17.13 10.84 -14.36
CA TRP A 159 -16.02 9.91 -14.57
C TRP A 159 -15.63 9.78 -16.04
N GLU A 160 -14.44 9.27 -16.28
CA GLU A 160 -13.91 8.93 -17.60
C GLU A 160 -13.16 7.58 -17.54
N TYR A 161 -13.26 6.78 -18.61
CA TYR A 161 -12.53 5.53 -18.74
C TYR A 161 -11.14 5.76 -19.37
N GLU A 162 -10.11 5.16 -18.79
CA GLU A 162 -8.77 5.13 -19.39
C GLU A 162 -8.55 3.75 -20.04
N VAL A 163 -8.63 3.70 -21.36
CA VAL A 163 -8.76 2.48 -22.18
C VAL A 163 -7.52 2.33 -23.05
N LYS A 164 -6.63 1.39 -22.69
CA LYS A 164 -5.34 1.17 -23.36
C LYS A 164 -4.89 -0.31 -23.34
N ALA A 165 -3.95 -0.64 -24.22
CA ALA A 165 -3.30 -1.94 -24.35
C ALA A 165 -1.75 -1.88 -24.27
N ASP A 166 -1.14 -0.74 -23.90
CA ASP A 166 0.32 -0.54 -23.79
C ASP A 166 0.93 -1.02 -22.45
N GLY A 167 0.07 -1.50 -21.54
CA GLY A 167 0.42 -1.81 -20.15
C GLY A 167 0.77 -0.57 -19.32
N PHE A 168 0.36 0.63 -19.76
CA PHE A 168 0.69 1.92 -19.14
C PHE A 168 2.20 2.06 -18.85
N GLY A 169 2.56 2.69 -17.72
CA GLY A 169 3.95 2.81 -17.26
C GLY A 169 4.53 1.51 -16.70
N ASN A 170 3.68 0.59 -16.22
CA ASN A 170 4.10 -0.56 -15.40
C ASN A 170 4.29 -1.87 -16.19
N LYS A 171 3.94 -1.88 -17.48
CA LYS A 171 3.89 -3.06 -18.37
C LYS A 171 3.01 -4.17 -17.82
N GLU A 172 1.83 -3.74 -17.41
CA GLU A 172 0.73 -4.53 -16.83
C GLU A 172 0.18 -5.53 -17.87
N PHE A 173 -0.37 -6.65 -17.41
CA PHE A 173 -0.75 -7.78 -18.26
C PHE A 173 -2.23 -7.77 -18.67
N GLN A 174 -2.95 -6.71 -18.31
CA GLN A 174 -4.30 -6.45 -18.79
C GLN A 174 -4.35 -5.28 -19.76
N MET A 175 -5.27 -5.36 -20.73
CA MET A 175 -5.81 -4.18 -21.38
C MET A 175 -6.98 -3.62 -20.54
N THR A 176 -7.20 -2.33 -20.56
CA THR A 176 -8.37 -1.71 -19.90
C THR A 176 -9.48 -1.48 -20.92
N THR A 177 -10.75 -1.68 -20.52
CA THR A 177 -11.92 -1.61 -21.40
C THR A 177 -13.08 -0.84 -20.77
N THR A 178 -14.11 -0.56 -21.57
CA THR A 178 -15.42 -0.06 -21.12
C THR A 178 -16.50 -1.15 -21.04
N GLN A 179 -16.12 -2.43 -21.16
CA GLN A 179 -17.07 -3.53 -21.24
C GLN A 179 -17.74 -3.82 -19.89
N ALA A 180 -19.00 -4.26 -19.93
CA ALA A 180 -19.81 -4.51 -18.74
C ALA A 180 -19.38 -5.73 -17.91
N ASP A 181 -18.50 -6.59 -18.43
CA ASP A 181 -17.83 -7.66 -17.67
C ASP A 181 -16.66 -7.13 -16.83
N ASN A 182 -16.10 -5.97 -17.20
CA ASN A 182 -15.00 -5.30 -16.51
C ASN A 182 -15.43 -4.13 -15.63
N SER A 183 -16.52 -3.43 -15.97
CA SER A 183 -17.03 -2.29 -15.21
C SER A 183 -18.55 -2.24 -15.22
N PHE A 184 -19.17 -2.42 -14.06
CA PHE A 184 -20.63 -2.38 -13.90
C PHE A 184 -21.04 -1.88 -12.52
N ILE A 185 -22.31 -1.46 -12.38
CA ILE A 185 -22.89 -1.09 -11.08
C ILE A 185 -24.04 -2.04 -10.75
N GLU A 186 -23.97 -2.64 -9.57
CA GLU A 186 -24.98 -3.55 -9.01
C GLU A 186 -25.04 -3.35 -7.49
N ASP A 187 -26.20 -3.62 -6.86
CA ASP A 187 -26.39 -3.46 -5.41
C ASP A 187 -25.96 -2.08 -4.83
N GLY A 188 -26.03 -1.03 -5.66
CA GLY A 188 -25.58 0.33 -5.33
C GLY A 188 -24.06 0.48 -5.22
N LYS A 189 -23.27 -0.35 -5.94
CA LYS A 189 -21.81 -0.37 -5.86
C LYS A 189 -21.20 -0.52 -7.25
N LEU A 190 -20.12 0.19 -7.50
CA LEU A 190 -19.29 -0.01 -8.68
C LEU A 190 -18.39 -1.23 -8.50
N TYR A 191 -18.30 -2.07 -9.51
CA TYR A 191 -17.38 -3.19 -9.58
C TYR A 191 -16.39 -2.97 -10.72
N LEU A 192 -15.09 -3.06 -10.40
CA LEU A 192 -14.00 -3.11 -11.39
C LEU A 192 -13.39 -4.52 -11.35
N VAL A 193 -13.58 -5.29 -12.43
CA VAL A 193 -13.37 -6.75 -12.43
C VAL A 193 -12.38 -7.16 -13.52
N PRO A 194 -11.32 -7.93 -13.19
CA PRO A 194 -10.50 -8.58 -14.22
C PRO A 194 -11.23 -9.82 -14.79
N THR A 195 -11.23 -9.94 -16.12
CA THR A 195 -11.74 -11.09 -16.89
C THR A 195 -10.68 -11.59 -17.86
N LEU A 196 -10.80 -12.80 -18.40
CA LEU A 196 -9.80 -13.30 -19.35
C LEU A 196 -10.14 -12.81 -20.75
N THR A 197 -9.13 -12.36 -21.50
CA THR A 197 -9.29 -12.04 -22.93
C THR A 197 -9.75 -13.27 -23.73
N SER A 198 -9.35 -14.47 -23.28
CA SER A 198 -9.77 -15.74 -23.88
C SER A 198 -11.25 -16.05 -23.74
N ASP A 199 -11.97 -15.42 -22.81
CA ASP A 199 -13.42 -15.62 -22.65
C ASP A 199 -14.20 -14.97 -23.80
N GLU A 200 -13.58 -14.00 -24.50
CA GLU A 200 -14.15 -13.31 -25.66
C GLU A 200 -13.61 -13.86 -27.00
N VAL A 201 -12.29 -13.99 -27.14
CA VAL A 201 -11.65 -14.39 -28.43
C VAL A 201 -11.17 -15.84 -28.49
N GLY A 202 -11.32 -16.59 -27.40
CA GLY A 202 -10.85 -17.97 -27.29
C GLY A 202 -9.35 -18.10 -26.98
N GLU A 203 -9.00 -19.19 -26.31
CA GLU A 203 -7.62 -19.57 -25.95
C GLU A 203 -6.63 -19.54 -27.14
N ALA A 204 -7.06 -19.97 -28.32
CA ALA A 204 -6.22 -20.03 -29.52
C ALA A 204 -5.77 -18.65 -30.03
N ALA A 205 -6.56 -17.59 -29.79
CA ALA A 205 -6.20 -16.22 -30.16
C ALA A 205 -5.08 -15.67 -29.28
N ILE A 206 -4.97 -16.11 -28.02
CA ILE A 206 -3.97 -15.61 -27.07
C ILE A 206 -2.54 -15.92 -27.55
N THR A 207 -2.29 -17.11 -28.11
CA THR A 207 -0.95 -17.58 -28.52
C THR A 207 -0.77 -17.74 -30.03
N GLY A 208 -1.82 -17.46 -30.82
CA GLY A 208 -1.83 -17.59 -32.26
C GLY A 208 -1.23 -16.39 -32.99
N ASN A 209 -1.84 -16.02 -34.12
CA ASN A 209 -1.59 -14.77 -34.82
C ASN A 209 -2.91 -14.00 -34.88
N TYR A 210 -3.12 -13.10 -33.92
CA TYR A 210 -4.38 -12.38 -33.73
C TYR A 210 -4.09 -10.93 -33.31
N THR A 211 -4.92 -9.99 -33.74
CA THR A 211 -4.92 -8.60 -33.27
C THR A 211 -6.27 -8.31 -32.61
N TYR A 212 -6.24 -8.02 -31.31
CA TYR A 212 -7.38 -7.46 -30.59
C TYR A 212 -7.27 -5.94 -30.63
N SER A 213 -8.25 -5.24 -31.20
CA SER A 213 -8.27 -3.77 -31.26
C SER A 213 -9.31 -3.21 -30.29
N LEU A 214 -8.93 -2.17 -29.54
CA LEU A 214 -9.84 -1.39 -28.70
C LEU A 214 -10.73 -0.45 -29.54
N ASN A 215 -10.49 -0.36 -30.86
CA ASN A 215 -11.28 0.42 -31.81
C ASN A 215 -11.49 1.87 -31.32
N SER A 216 -12.67 2.43 -31.53
CA SER A 216 -13.07 3.77 -31.08
C SER A 216 -13.18 3.95 -29.55
N THR A 217 -12.98 2.89 -28.75
CA THR A 217 -12.98 3.02 -27.28
C THR A 217 -11.62 3.41 -26.72
N CYS A 218 -10.53 3.29 -27.49
CA CYS A 218 -9.18 3.62 -27.04
C CYS A 218 -9.05 5.12 -26.67
N THR A 219 -8.70 5.41 -25.41
CA THR A 219 -8.50 6.81 -24.92
C THR A 219 -7.03 7.19 -24.79
N ALA A 220 -6.12 6.44 -25.43
CA ALA A 220 -4.72 6.82 -25.54
C ALA A 220 -4.54 8.12 -26.33
N PHE A 221 -3.58 8.96 -25.89
CA PHE A 221 -3.14 10.13 -26.64
C PHE A 221 -1.60 10.20 -26.62
N PRO A 222 -0.92 10.20 -27.79
CA PRO A 222 -1.49 9.90 -29.11
C PRO A 222 -2.04 8.47 -29.19
N GLN A 223 -3.02 8.22 -30.06
CA GLN A 223 -3.47 6.85 -30.39
C GLN A 223 -2.40 6.17 -31.25
N THR A 224 -1.66 5.23 -30.66
CA THR A 224 -0.70 4.36 -31.36
C THR A 224 -1.24 2.94 -31.43
N SER A 225 -0.69 2.10 -32.32
CA SER A 225 -0.99 0.66 -32.37
C SER A 225 -0.81 0.04 -30.99
N ASP A 226 0.34 0.27 -30.37
CA ASP A 226 0.73 -0.38 -29.11
C ASP A 226 -0.15 0.06 -27.93
N ALA A 227 -0.76 1.25 -28.00
CA ALA A 227 -1.66 1.75 -26.97
C ALA A 227 -3.14 1.38 -27.21
N CYS A 228 -3.53 1.07 -28.46
CA CYS A 228 -4.92 0.78 -28.82
C CYS A 228 -5.16 -0.68 -29.25
N GLU A 229 -4.13 -1.49 -29.43
CA GLU A 229 -4.21 -2.87 -29.90
C GLU A 229 -3.32 -3.79 -29.09
N SER A 230 -3.76 -5.04 -28.94
CA SER A 230 -2.94 -6.13 -28.41
C SER A 230 -2.76 -7.17 -29.51
N VAL A 231 -1.53 -7.67 -29.70
CA VAL A 231 -1.17 -8.55 -30.81
C VAL A 231 -0.51 -9.82 -30.28
N SER A 232 -0.96 -10.99 -30.73
CA SER A 232 -0.22 -12.25 -30.60
C SER A 232 0.52 -12.57 -31.89
N ASN A 233 1.69 -13.18 -31.74
CA ASN A 233 2.49 -13.68 -32.85
C ASN A 233 3.18 -14.97 -32.45
N SER A 234 2.70 -16.09 -32.98
CA SER A 234 3.19 -17.44 -32.65
C SER A 234 4.66 -17.66 -32.98
N THR A 235 5.20 -16.93 -33.97
CA THR A 235 6.60 -17.03 -34.42
C THR A 235 7.54 -16.27 -33.49
N LEU A 236 7.08 -15.17 -32.90
CA LEU A 236 7.84 -14.37 -31.92
C LEU A 236 7.64 -14.84 -30.47
N GLY A 237 6.67 -15.71 -30.22
CA GLY A 237 6.24 -16.08 -28.86
C GLY A 237 5.51 -14.96 -28.12
N GLN A 238 5.07 -13.93 -28.85
CA GLN A 238 4.27 -12.83 -28.33
C GLN A 238 2.83 -13.31 -28.14
N VAL A 239 2.23 -13.02 -26.99
CA VAL A 239 0.83 -13.33 -26.68
C VAL A 239 0.00 -12.05 -26.62
N LEU A 240 -1.32 -12.18 -26.87
CA LEU A 240 -2.26 -11.12 -26.48
C LEU A 240 -2.14 -10.88 -24.97
N LEU A 241 -2.42 -9.65 -24.53
CA LEU A 241 -2.64 -9.37 -23.10
C LEU A 241 -3.76 -10.30 -22.61
N PRO A 242 -3.46 -11.26 -21.71
CA PRO A 242 -4.38 -12.36 -21.41
C PRO A 242 -5.58 -11.95 -20.56
N VAL A 243 -5.58 -10.71 -20.05
CA VAL A 243 -6.60 -10.17 -19.15
C VAL A 243 -7.21 -8.90 -19.73
N LYS A 244 -8.51 -8.71 -19.50
CA LYS A 244 -9.18 -7.42 -19.61
C LYS A 244 -9.53 -6.92 -18.21
N SER A 245 -9.50 -5.61 -17.97
CA SER A 245 -10.02 -5.01 -16.74
C SER A 245 -10.52 -3.58 -16.98
N ALA A 246 -10.75 -2.82 -15.91
CA ALA A 246 -11.22 -1.44 -15.98
C ALA A 246 -10.33 -0.49 -15.15
N ARG A 247 -10.19 0.73 -15.68
CA ARG A 247 -9.51 1.87 -15.06
C ARG A 247 -10.31 3.13 -15.37
N ILE A 248 -10.64 3.88 -14.33
CA ILE A 248 -11.45 5.09 -14.43
C ILE A 248 -10.82 6.23 -13.64
N ARG A 249 -11.03 7.46 -14.10
CA ARG A 249 -10.65 8.69 -13.38
C ARG A 249 -11.85 9.58 -13.11
N THR A 250 -11.79 10.37 -12.03
CA THR A 250 -12.74 11.47 -11.82
C THR A 250 -12.47 12.60 -12.81
N LYS A 251 -13.53 13.26 -13.29
CA LYS A 251 -13.39 14.56 -14.00
C LYS A 251 -13.18 15.73 -13.04
N ALA A 252 -13.51 15.54 -11.75
CA ALA A 252 -13.17 16.48 -10.70
C ALA A 252 -11.74 16.25 -10.18
N SER A 253 -11.06 17.34 -9.83
CA SER A 253 -9.75 17.36 -9.18
C SER A 253 -9.81 18.16 -7.88
N ILE A 254 -8.82 17.98 -6.98
CA ILE A 254 -8.64 18.81 -5.79
C ILE A 254 -7.17 19.19 -5.56
N ASN A 255 -6.93 20.34 -4.93
CA ASN A 255 -5.63 20.73 -4.39
C ASN A 255 -5.76 20.93 -2.87
N ARG A 256 -5.33 19.90 -2.11
CA ARG A 256 -5.46 19.78 -0.64
C ARG A 256 -6.89 19.70 -0.14
N GLY A 257 -7.10 18.77 0.79
CA GLY A 257 -8.38 18.52 1.44
C GLY A 257 -8.44 17.10 2.00
N ARG A 258 -9.56 16.42 1.80
CA ARG A 258 -9.75 15.03 2.22
C ARG A 258 -10.29 14.18 1.08
N ILE A 259 -9.86 12.94 1.00
CA ILE A 259 -10.48 11.91 0.18
C ILE A 259 -10.85 10.72 1.06
N GLU A 260 -12.02 10.14 0.82
CA GLU A 260 -12.46 8.88 1.41
C GLU A 260 -13.06 8.01 0.29
N VAL A 261 -12.49 6.82 0.07
CA VAL A 261 -13.03 5.80 -0.84
C VAL A 261 -13.37 4.57 -0.03
N ARG A 262 -14.65 4.21 0.04
CA ARG A 262 -15.11 3.00 0.73
C ARG A 262 -15.14 1.84 -0.26
N ALA A 263 -14.26 0.87 -0.10
CA ALA A 263 -14.11 -0.26 -1.01
C ALA A 263 -13.75 -1.56 -0.30
N ARG A 264 -14.10 -2.69 -0.92
CA ARG A 264 -13.56 -4.02 -0.61
C ARG A 264 -12.67 -4.44 -1.77
N LEU A 265 -11.45 -4.90 -1.45
CA LEU A 265 -10.45 -5.23 -2.46
C LEU A 265 -10.73 -6.59 -3.13
N PRO A 266 -10.24 -6.81 -4.36
CA PRO A 266 -10.28 -8.10 -5.02
C PRO A 266 -9.42 -9.15 -4.31
N ALA A 267 -9.74 -10.42 -4.53
CA ALA A 267 -8.87 -11.55 -4.20
C ALA A 267 -8.49 -12.32 -5.48
N GLY A 268 -7.25 -12.81 -5.52
CA GLY A 268 -6.70 -13.57 -6.64
C GLY A 268 -5.24 -13.22 -6.88
N ASP A 269 -4.42 -14.23 -7.18
CA ASP A 269 -2.99 -14.06 -7.42
C ASP A 269 -2.74 -13.10 -8.58
N TRP A 270 -1.74 -12.22 -8.40
CA TRP A 270 -1.26 -11.22 -9.37
C TRP A 270 -2.24 -10.08 -9.69
N ILE A 271 -3.39 -10.01 -9.03
CA ILE A 271 -4.30 -8.86 -9.11
C ILE A 271 -3.73 -7.70 -8.28
N TRP A 272 -3.81 -6.47 -8.81
CA TRP A 272 -3.28 -5.24 -8.21
C TRP A 272 -4.35 -4.14 -8.23
N PRO A 273 -5.21 -4.07 -7.20
CA PRO A 273 -6.12 -2.93 -7.00
C PRO A 273 -5.35 -1.67 -6.59
N ALA A 274 -5.76 -0.52 -7.12
CA ALA A 274 -5.21 0.78 -6.73
C ALA A 274 -6.29 1.87 -6.59
N ILE A 275 -6.08 2.74 -5.61
CA ILE A 275 -6.80 3.99 -5.36
C ILE A 275 -5.72 5.06 -5.21
N TRP A 276 -5.60 5.93 -6.21
CA TRP A 276 -4.42 6.77 -6.39
C TRP A 276 -4.79 8.04 -7.15
N MET A 277 -3.83 8.93 -7.34
CA MET A 277 -4.07 10.23 -7.94
C MET A 277 -2.93 10.66 -8.85
N MET A 278 -3.31 11.32 -9.95
CA MET A 278 -2.40 11.98 -10.87
C MET A 278 -2.72 13.48 -10.95
N PRO A 279 -1.72 14.33 -11.25
CA PRO A 279 -1.96 15.75 -11.45
C PRO A 279 -2.84 15.99 -12.67
N GLU A 280 -3.71 17.00 -12.60
CA GLU A 280 -4.55 17.44 -13.72
C GLU A 280 -3.69 17.92 -14.90
N ASP A 281 -2.62 18.68 -14.59
CA ASP A 281 -1.66 19.21 -15.54
C ASP A 281 -0.23 18.75 -15.21
N SER A 282 0.56 18.39 -16.24
CA SER A 282 1.99 18.11 -16.11
C SER A 282 2.83 19.40 -15.95
N VAL A 283 2.50 20.24 -14.97
CA VAL A 283 3.05 21.60 -14.75
C VAL A 283 4.58 21.65 -14.72
N TYR A 284 5.22 20.63 -14.15
CA TYR A 284 6.69 20.56 -14.07
C TYR A 284 7.30 19.74 -15.22
N GLY A 285 6.47 19.01 -15.98
CA GLY A 285 6.83 18.08 -17.05
C GLY A 285 6.40 16.64 -16.74
N GLU A 286 6.86 15.72 -17.60
CA GLU A 286 6.54 14.29 -17.57
C GLU A 286 6.75 13.61 -16.21
N TRP A 287 6.02 12.51 -15.98
CA TRP A 287 6.12 11.68 -14.79
C TRP A 287 7.57 11.26 -14.47
N PRO A 288 7.99 11.22 -13.18
CA PRO A 288 7.23 11.53 -11.96
C PRO A 288 7.36 13.00 -11.54
N ARG A 289 7.78 13.89 -12.45
CA ARG A 289 8.17 15.26 -12.10
C ARG A 289 7.01 16.14 -11.67
N SER A 290 5.81 15.85 -12.16
CA SER A 290 4.56 16.48 -11.71
C SER A 290 3.83 15.67 -10.61
N GLY A 291 4.44 14.60 -10.12
CA GLY A 291 3.97 13.80 -8.98
C GLY A 291 2.95 12.72 -9.31
N GLU A 292 2.77 11.82 -8.35
CA GLU A 292 1.73 10.79 -8.24
C GLU A 292 1.48 10.55 -6.75
N ILE A 293 0.24 10.26 -6.34
CA ILE A 293 -0.11 9.99 -4.93
C ILE A 293 -0.92 8.70 -4.84
N ASP A 294 -0.31 7.66 -4.30
CA ASP A 294 -0.96 6.36 -4.08
C ASP A 294 -1.55 6.34 -2.68
N ILE A 295 -2.88 6.47 -2.61
CA ILE A 295 -3.61 6.42 -1.33
C ILE A 295 -3.62 4.98 -0.82
N MET A 296 -3.88 4.02 -1.72
CA MET A 296 -3.90 2.59 -1.43
C MET A 296 -3.51 1.80 -2.68
N GLU A 297 -2.53 0.93 -2.53
CA GLU A 297 -2.28 -0.20 -3.43
C GLU A 297 -2.25 -1.51 -2.64
N SER A 298 -2.64 -2.62 -3.25
CA SER A 298 -2.50 -3.96 -2.66
C SER A 298 -2.21 -5.03 -3.73
N LYS A 299 -1.95 -6.25 -3.28
CA LYS A 299 -1.81 -7.45 -4.12
C LYS A 299 -2.88 -8.46 -3.70
N GLY A 300 -3.74 -8.90 -4.62
CA GLY A 300 -4.83 -9.86 -4.33
C GLY A 300 -4.39 -11.27 -3.94
N ASN A 301 -3.07 -11.55 -4.02
CA ASN A 301 -2.46 -12.86 -3.78
C ASN A 301 -2.82 -13.53 -2.45
N VAL A 302 -2.77 -14.86 -2.45
CA VAL A 302 -3.04 -15.69 -1.28
C VAL A 302 -1.90 -15.57 -0.25
N VAL A 303 -2.25 -15.21 0.97
CA VAL A 303 -1.33 -15.13 2.12
C VAL A 303 -1.17 -16.51 2.75
N GLU A 304 0.06 -17.04 2.73
CA GLU A 304 0.41 -18.30 3.39
C GLU A 304 1.53 -18.12 4.44
N SER A 305 2.26 -17.00 4.39
CA SER A 305 3.35 -16.67 5.29
C SER A 305 3.15 -15.31 5.97
N ARG A 306 3.67 -15.16 7.19
CA ARG A 306 3.72 -13.85 7.89
C ARG A 306 4.65 -12.83 7.22
N LYS A 307 5.47 -13.26 6.26
CA LYS A 307 6.32 -12.38 5.44
C LYS A 307 5.57 -11.84 4.21
N ASP A 308 4.46 -12.46 3.82
CA ASP A 308 3.69 -12.06 2.66
C ASP A 308 3.05 -10.68 2.91
N ARG A 309 3.25 -9.78 1.95
CA ARG A 309 2.58 -8.47 1.88
C ARG A 309 1.60 -8.48 0.73
N PHE A 310 0.57 -9.31 0.87
CA PHE A 310 -0.46 -9.53 -0.14
C PHE A 310 -1.79 -8.93 0.33
N ARG A 311 -2.93 -9.64 0.16
CA ARG A 311 -4.28 -9.08 0.41
C ARG A 311 -4.58 -8.71 1.87
N ASN A 312 -3.65 -9.00 2.79
CA ASN A 312 -3.62 -8.55 4.18
C ASN A 312 -2.84 -7.23 4.37
N SER A 313 -2.32 -6.61 3.30
CA SER A 313 -1.45 -5.45 3.35
C SER A 313 -1.87 -4.43 2.29
N VAL A 314 -1.75 -3.15 2.65
CA VAL A 314 -1.85 -2.02 1.73
C VAL A 314 -0.59 -1.17 1.81
N THR A 315 -0.25 -0.53 0.70
CA THR A 315 0.85 0.42 0.58
C THR A 315 0.28 1.78 0.24
N SER A 316 0.89 2.84 0.76
CA SER A 316 0.75 4.19 0.22
C SER A 316 2.12 4.72 -0.18
N THR A 317 2.16 5.41 -1.31
CA THR A 317 3.38 5.85 -1.99
C THR A 317 3.16 7.27 -2.52
N LEU A 318 4.24 7.99 -2.79
CA LEU A 318 4.21 9.11 -3.74
C LEU A 318 5.40 8.95 -4.68
N HIS A 319 5.17 8.99 -5.99
CA HIS A 319 6.26 9.06 -6.96
C HIS A 319 6.62 10.52 -7.23
N TRP A 320 7.92 10.82 -7.22
CA TRP A 320 8.46 12.16 -7.44
C TRP A 320 9.96 12.11 -7.75
N GLY A 321 10.39 12.91 -8.71
CA GLY A 321 11.79 13.04 -9.08
C GLY A 321 11.99 13.81 -10.39
N PRO A 322 13.22 14.22 -10.72
CA PRO A 322 13.53 14.89 -12.00
C PRO A 322 13.19 14.07 -13.26
N SER A 323 13.17 12.73 -13.14
CA SER A 323 12.85 11.76 -14.20
C SER A 323 12.54 10.38 -13.61
N ALA A 324 11.94 9.48 -14.41
CA ALA A 324 11.69 8.09 -14.04
C ALA A 324 12.92 7.35 -13.46
N ALA A 325 14.11 7.58 -14.02
CA ALA A 325 15.36 6.98 -13.54
C ALA A 325 15.89 7.56 -12.21
N THR A 326 15.26 8.63 -11.70
CA THR A 326 15.63 9.34 -10.46
C THR A 326 14.48 9.43 -9.46
N ASP A 327 13.39 8.72 -9.73
CA ASP A 327 12.23 8.65 -8.85
C ASP A 327 12.61 8.24 -7.42
N ARG A 328 11.98 8.89 -6.45
CA ARG A 328 12.26 8.80 -5.02
C ARG A 328 11.12 8.22 -4.20
N TRP A 329 10.18 7.54 -4.83
CA TRP A 329 9.09 6.78 -4.21
C TRP A 329 9.50 6.00 -2.94
N GLY A 330 10.66 5.34 -2.93
CA GLY A 330 11.16 4.60 -1.77
C GLY A 330 11.49 5.42 -0.52
N LEU A 331 11.57 6.75 -0.62
CA LEU A 331 11.68 7.69 0.52
C LEU A 331 10.31 8.12 1.07
N THR A 332 9.24 7.82 0.34
CA THR A 332 7.85 8.24 0.58
C THR A 332 6.90 7.06 0.37
N SER A 333 7.31 5.88 0.83
CA SER A 333 6.52 4.65 0.83
C SER A 333 6.30 4.16 2.25
N SER A 334 5.08 3.74 2.57
CA SER A 334 4.79 3.06 3.83
C SER A 334 3.73 1.99 3.64
N ASN A 335 3.73 0.98 4.52
CA ASN A 335 2.88 -0.21 4.43
C ASN A 335 2.07 -0.34 5.71
N PHE A 336 0.81 -0.75 5.59
CA PHE A 336 -0.04 -1.13 6.72
C PHE A 336 -0.59 -2.53 6.47
N SER A 337 -0.41 -3.43 7.44
CA SER A 337 -0.88 -4.81 7.32
C SER A 337 -1.77 -5.22 8.49
N VAL A 338 -2.81 -5.99 8.21
CA VAL A 338 -3.72 -6.55 9.21
C VAL A 338 -3.33 -8.01 9.55
N PRO A 339 -3.24 -8.38 10.84
CA PRO A 339 -2.95 -9.75 11.23
C PRO A 339 -4.22 -10.62 11.25
N ARG A 340 -4.21 -11.73 10.51
CA ARG A 340 -5.30 -12.73 10.45
C ARG A 340 -6.62 -12.18 9.86
N ASP A 341 -6.51 -11.19 9.00
CA ASP A 341 -7.62 -10.51 8.34
C ASP A 341 -7.18 -10.11 6.92
N TYR A 342 -8.12 -9.77 6.04
CA TYR A 342 -7.83 -9.41 4.65
C TYR A 342 -8.75 -8.29 4.16
N PHE A 343 -8.18 -7.30 3.47
CA PHE A 343 -8.92 -6.19 2.86
C PHE A 343 -9.88 -6.62 1.73
N SER A 344 -9.90 -7.93 1.41
CA SER A 344 -10.78 -8.56 0.44
C SER A 344 -12.04 -9.21 1.04
N GLU A 345 -12.15 -9.30 2.38
CA GLU A 345 -13.34 -9.85 3.04
C GLU A 345 -14.43 -8.80 3.27
N ASP A 346 -14.06 -7.65 3.84
CA ASP A 346 -14.97 -6.57 4.24
C ASP A 346 -14.68 -5.23 3.55
N PHE A 347 -15.63 -4.31 3.61
CA PHE A 347 -15.47 -2.95 3.10
C PHE A 347 -14.72 -2.06 4.08
N HIS A 348 -13.63 -1.46 3.60
CA HIS A 348 -12.79 -0.53 4.32
C HIS A 348 -12.86 0.87 3.72
N THR A 349 -12.65 1.90 4.53
CA THR A 349 -12.51 3.28 4.02
C THR A 349 -11.03 3.59 3.86
N PHE A 350 -10.54 3.69 2.63
CA PHE A 350 -9.20 4.16 2.33
C PHE A 350 -9.25 5.67 2.21
N GLY A 351 -8.52 6.36 3.08
CA GLY A 351 -8.62 7.80 3.26
C GLY A 351 -7.29 8.52 3.14
N MET A 352 -7.36 9.79 2.75
CA MET A 352 -6.24 10.71 2.74
C MET A 352 -6.65 12.06 3.32
N ASP A 353 -5.86 12.57 4.27
CA ASP A 353 -5.87 13.96 4.73
C ASP A 353 -4.66 14.69 4.16
N TRP A 354 -4.89 15.67 3.27
CA TRP A 354 -3.85 16.43 2.59
C TRP A 354 -4.00 17.92 2.90
N THR A 355 -2.98 18.49 3.53
CA THR A 355 -2.93 19.89 3.97
C THR A 355 -1.64 20.54 3.44
N PRO A 356 -1.48 21.88 3.52
CA PRO A 356 -0.24 22.54 3.12
C PRO A 356 1.01 22.06 3.88
N THR A 357 0.84 21.48 5.08
CA THR A 357 1.96 21.06 5.94
C THR A 357 2.08 19.56 6.13
N THR A 358 1.01 18.78 5.94
CA THR A 358 1.06 17.31 6.07
C THR A 358 0.15 16.59 5.09
N LEU A 359 0.60 15.44 4.58
CA LEU A 359 -0.21 14.44 3.89
C LEU A 359 -0.22 13.18 4.75
N THR A 360 -1.39 12.59 4.96
CA THR A 360 -1.56 11.38 5.77
C THR A 360 -2.58 10.47 5.13
N THR A 361 -2.18 9.25 4.76
CA THR A 361 -3.07 8.20 4.28
C THR A 361 -3.42 7.26 5.44
N TRP A 362 -4.61 6.68 5.42
CA TRP A 362 -5.14 5.87 6.52
C TRP A 362 -6.21 4.87 6.04
N VAL A 363 -6.52 3.88 6.88
CA VAL A 363 -7.56 2.88 6.62
C VAL A 363 -8.60 2.83 7.75
N ASP A 364 -9.89 2.83 7.40
CA ASP A 364 -11.09 2.94 8.25
C ASP A 364 -11.24 4.22 9.08
N LYS A 365 -10.14 4.73 9.66
CA LYS A 365 -10.12 5.93 10.49
C LYS A 365 -8.75 6.63 10.48
N PRO A 366 -8.67 7.97 10.62
CA PRO A 366 -7.42 8.73 10.61
C PRO A 366 -6.34 8.33 11.64
N THR A 367 -6.69 7.52 12.66
CA THR A 367 -5.73 6.98 13.63
C THR A 367 -5.03 5.69 13.18
N ARG A 368 -5.54 5.00 12.15
CA ARG A 368 -4.89 3.84 11.49
C ARG A 368 -4.11 4.32 10.27
N GLN A 369 -3.05 5.09 10.53
CA GLN A 369 -2.23 5.69 9.47
C GLN A 369 -1.44 4.62 8.72
N ILE A 370 -1.42 4.73 7.39
CA ILE A 370 -0.54 3.95 6.51
C ILE A 370 0.76 4.74 6.33
N MET A 371 0.65 6.01 5.93
CA MET A 371 1.77 6.93 5.71
C MET A 371 1.45 8.30 6.31
N ARG A 372 2.47 8.99 6.82
CA ARG A 372 2.40 10.41 7.22
C ARG A 372 3.66 11.13 6.82
N LEU A 373 3.52 12.21 6.06
CA LEU A 373 4.61 13.04 5.56
C LEU A 373 4.36 14.51 5.89
N ASP A 374 5.45 15.23 6.14
CA ASP A 374 5.46 16.70 6.18
C ASP A 374 5.61 17.24 4.75
N MET A 375 4.65 18.04 4.30
CA MET A 375 4.59 18.60 2.95
C MET A 375 5.27 19.97 2.84
N ASN A 376 5.68 20.60 3.95
CA ASN A 376 6.39 21.88 3.98
C ASN A 376 7.91 21.71 3.73
N ARG A 377 8.27 20.70 2.93
CA ARG A 377 9.64 20.38 2.52
C ARG A 377 9.92 20.81 1.09
N ASP A 378 11.19 21.09 0.83
CA ASP A 378 11.76 21.02 -0.51
C ASP A 378 12.00 19.54 -0.83
N PHE A 379 11.28 19.02 -1.83
CA PHE A 379 11.42 17.62 -2.24
C PHE A 379 12.75 17.38 -2.97
N PHE A 380 13.27 18.33 -3.75
CA PHE A 380 14.57 18.15 -4.42
C PHE A 380 15.71 18.02 -3.41
N ALA A 381 15.73 18.87 -2.38
CA ALA A 381 16.67 18.73 -1.26
C ALA A 381 16.47 17.40 -0.51
N PHE A 382 15.22 16.97 -0.30
CA PHE A 382 14.89 15.69 0.34
C PHE A 382 15.32 14.46 -0.50
N SER A 383 15.47 14.61 -1.83
CA SER A 383 15.86 13.52 -2.76
C SER A 383 17.24 12.91 -2.49
N LYS A 384 18.14 13.68 -1.87
CA LYS A 384 19.57 13.38 -1.73
C LYS A 384 20.23 12.93 -3.04
N LEU A 385 19.76 13.42 -4.19
CA LEU A 385 20.38 13.18 -5.49
C LEU A 385 21.75 13.89 -5.58
N SER A 386 22.71 13.23 -6.21
CA SER A 386 23.95 13.88 -6.65
C SER A 386 23.67 14.84 -7.79
N HIS A 387 24.49 15.89 -7.95
CA HIS A 387 24.36 16.83 -9.07
C HIS A 387 24.61 16.19 -10.46
N LEU A 388 25.07 14.94 -10.51
CA LEU A 388 25.31 14.16 -11.72
C LEU A 388 24.62 12.79 -11.62
N LEU A 389 24.09 12.31 -12.74
CA LEU A 389 23.75 10.92 -12.98
C LEU A 389 25.02 10.07 -13.18
N TRP A 390 24.87 8.75 -13.15
CA TRP A 390 25.96 7.78 -13.35
C TRP A 390 26.67 7.90 -14.72
N ASN A 391 26.02 8.51 -15.70
CA ASN A 391 26.54 8.78 -17.05
C ASN A 391 27.15 10.20 -17.18
N GLY A 392 27.23 10.97 -16.10
CA GLY A 392 27.75 12.35 -16.09
C GLY A 392 26.75 13.43 -16.54
N THR A 393 25.48 13.10 -16.82
CA THR A 393 24.44 14.11 -17.10
C THR A 393 24.10 14.87 -15.82
N ALA A 394 24.08 16.20 -15.87
CA ALA A 394 23.72 17.04 -14.74
C ALA A 394 22.24 16.90 -14.34
N ILE A 395 21.97 16.76 -13.05
CA ILE A 395 20.62 16.76 -12.48
C ILE A 395 20.29 18.19 -12.08
N GLN A 396 19.27 18.77 -12.72
CA GLN A 396 18.70 20.06 -12.35
C GLN A 396 17.47 19.86 -11.46
N ASP A 397 17.21 20.83 -10.59
CA ASP A 397 16.00 20.87 -9.79
C ASP A 397 14.81 21.32 -10.66
N PRO A 398 13.81 20.46 -10.92
CA PRO A 398 12.64 20.83 -11.70
C PRO A 398 11.68 21.80 -10.97
N TRP A 399 11.80 21.90 -9.64
CA TRP A 399 10.89 22.67 -8.78
C TRP A 399 11.50 23.99 -8.30
N ASN A 400 12.79 24.25 -8.56
CA ASN A 400 13.51 25.46 -8.18
C ASN A 400 13.38 25.80 -6.67
N GLY A 401 13.54 24.80 -5.80
CA GLY A 401 13.41 24.92 -4.34
C GLY A 401 11.99 25.17 -3.85
N LYS A 402 10.97 25.10 -4.71
CA LYS A 402 9.58 25.32 -4.33
C LYS A 402 9.09 24.21 -3.40
N LYS A 403 8.75 24.60 -2.17
CA LYS A 403 8.22 23.67 -1.17
C LYS A 403 6.88 23.08 -1.59
N SER A 404 6.60 21.87 -1.10
CA SER A 404 5.46 21.03 -1.46
C SER A 404 5.39 20.54 -2.90
N ALA A 405 6.09 21.17 -3.86
CA ALA A 405 6.15 20.68 -5.23
C ALA A 405 6.79 19.27 -5.26
N PRO A 406 6.26 18.35 -6.10
CA PRO A 406 5.21 18.56 -7.10
C PRO A 406 3.77 18.51 -6.57
N PHE A 407 3.58 18.15 -5.30
CA PHE A 407 2.28 17.99 -4.63
C PHE A 407 1.68 19.33 -4.17
N ASP A 408 1.61 20.27 -5.11
CA ASP A 408 1.06 21.60 -4.93
C ASP A 408 0.09 22.03 -6.05
N GLN A 409 -0.22 21.11 -6.97
CA GLN A 409 -1.19 21.27 -8.07
C GLN A 409 -2.55 20.63 -7.74
N ASN A 410 -3.51 20.73 -8.68
CA ASN A 410 -4.72 19.91 -8.67
C ASN A 410 -4.40 18.46 -9.03
N PHE A 411 -5.02 17.51 -8.33
CA PHE A 411 -4.93 16.07 -8.63
C PHE A 411 -6.33 15.47 -8.77
N TYR A 412 -6.54 14.62 -9.77
CA TYR A 412 -7.75 13.80 -9.94
C TYR A 412 -7.55 12.40 -9.36
N LEU A 413 -8.65 11.72 -9.01
CA LEU A 413 -8.63 10.37 -8.44
C LEU A 413 -8.72 9.33 -9.56
N ILE A 414 -7.95 8.25 -9.45
CA ILE A 414 -7.98 7.08 -10.34
C ILE A 414 -8.34 5.84 -9.50
N LEU A 415 -9.20 5.00 -10.07
CA LEU A 415 -9.59 3.69 -9.54
C LEU A 415 -9.36 2.63 -10.63
N ASN A 416 -8.62 1.57 -10.32
CA ASN A 416 -8.42 0.45 -11.24
C ASN A 416 -8.14 -0.87 -10.53
N VAL A 417 -8.20 -1.94 -11.33
CA VAL A 417 -7.64 -3.25 -11.00
C VAL A 417 -6.68 -3.65 -12.11
N ALA A 418 -5.38 -3.51 -11.87
CA ALA A 418 -4.34 -4.03 -12.75
C ALA A 418 -4.09 -5.52 -12.48
N VAL A 419 -3.37 -6.21 -13.37
CA VAL A 419 -2.90 -7.59 -13.20
C VAL A 419 -1.46 -7.72 -13.69
N GLY A 420 -0.59 -8.32 -12.87
CA GLY A 420 0.81 -8.51 -13.22
C GLY A 420 1.59 -7.19 -13.33
N GLY A 421 2.54 -7.12 -14.28
CA GLY A 421 3.45 -5.98 -14.43
C GLY A 421 4.93 -6.36 -14.35
N THR A 422 5.81 -5.54 -14.94
CA THR A 422 7.28 -5.76 -14.92
C THR A 422 8.06 -4.64 -14.25
N ASN A 423 7.38 -3.65 -13.67
CA ASN A 423 7.99 -2.51 -12.98
C ASN A 423 8.69 -2.86 -11.65
N GLY A 424 8.51 -4.08 -11.13
CA GLY A 424 9.04 -4.52 -9.84
C GLY A 424 8.04 -4.55 -8.68
N TYR A 425 6.80 -4.07 -8.87
CA TYR A 425 5.76 -4.10 -7.83
C TYR A 425 5.53 -5.52 -7.33
N PHE A 426 5.30 -6.47 -8.26
CA PHE A 426 5.49 -7.89 -8.00
C PHE A 426 7.00 -8.22 -8.07
N SER A 427 7.59 -8.49 -6.92
CA SER A 427 9.03 -8.72 -6.83
C SER A 427 9.42 -10.08 -7.40
N ASP A 428 10.61 -10.23 -7.97
CA ASP A 428 11.08 -11.55 -8.47
C ASP A 428 11.38 -12.54 -7.33
N ILE A 429 11.34 -12.09 -6.07
CA ILE A 429 11.34 -12.95 -4.88
C ILE A 429 9.92 -13.22 -4.33
N ASP A 430 8.86 -12.67 -4.93
CA ASP A 430 7.49 -12.96 -4.51
C ASP A 430 7.17 -14.44 -4.78
N ARG A 431 6.65 -15.10 -3.76
CA ARG A 431 6.43 -16.55 -3.72
C ARG A 431 5.54 -17.01 -4.88
N ASN A 432 5.95 -18.08 -5.58
CA ASN A 432 5.25 -18.70 -6.71
C ASN A 432 5.06 -17.84 -7.98
N LYS A 433 5.65 -16.63 -8.04
CA LYS A 433 5.55 -15.72 -9.21
C LYS A 433 5.92 -16.44 -10.52
N PRO A 434 5.05 -16.42 -11.55
CA PRO A 434 5.30 -17.16 -12.78
C PRO A 434 6.25 -16.51 -13.78
N TRP A 435 6.52 -15.20 -13.68
CA TRP A 435 7.40 -14.46 -14.59
C TRP A 435 8.55 -13.78 -13.84
N GLN A 436 9.61 -13.39 -14.58
CA GLN A 436 10.65 -12.48 -14.09
C GLN A 436 10.42 -11.08 -14.67
N ASN A 437 10.66 -10.02 -13.89
CA ASN A 437 10.52 -8.63 -14.36
C ASN A 437 11.48 -8.30 -15.51
N GLY A 438 12.69 -8.87 -15.48
CA GLY A 438 13.66 -8.80 -16.58
C GLY A 438 13.61 -9.97 -17.56
N GLY A 439 12.53 -10.77 -17.56
CA GLY A 439 12.35 -11.91 -18.46
C GLY A 439 12.13 -11.48 -19.92
N SER A 440 12.32 -12.41 -20.86
CA SER A 440 12.13 -12.13 -22.29
C SER A 440 10.66 -11.96 -22.68
N ASN A 441 9.77 -12.85 -22.23
CA ASN A 441 8.34 -12.85 -22.56
C ASN A 441 7.45 -12.99 -21.30
N PRO A 442 7.51 -12.05 -20.33
CA PRO A 442 6.86 -12.20 -19.03
C PRO A 442 5.33 -12.37 -19.09
N VAL A 443 4.67 -11.77 -20.09
CA VAL A 443 3.23 -11.96 -20.35
C VAL A 443 2.91 -13.41 -20.76
N ALA A 444 3.78 -14.02 -21.58
CA ALA A 444 3.63 -15.41 -22.01
C ALA A 444 3.93 -16.39 -20.86
N ASP A 445 4.94 -16.10 -20.04
CA ASP A 445 5.25 -16.88 -18.83
C ASP A 445 4.08 -16.87 -17.83
N PHE A 446 3.47 -15.69 -17.63
CA PHE A 446 2.24 -15.54 -16.86
C PHE A 446 1.10 -16.37 -17.45
N TRP A 447 0.82 -16.27 -18.75
CA TRP A 447 -0.26 -17.01 -19.41
C TRP A 447 -0.06 -18.54 -19.38
N ALA A 448 1.16 -19.01 -19.61
CA ALA A 448 1.52 -20.43 -19.55
C ALA A 448 1.28 -21.02 -18.15
N ALA A 449 1.44 -20.21 -17.10
CA ALA A 449 1.23 -20.60 -15.72
C ALA A 449 -0.23 -20.48 -15.21
N ARG A 450 -1.23 -20.18 -16.07
CA ARG A 450 -2.62 -19.93 -15.63
C ARG A 450 -3.25 -21.05 -14.83
N SER A 451 -2.90 -22.31 -15.08
CA SER A 451 -3.34 -23.45 -14.26
C SER A 451 -2.92 -23.37 -12.79
N ARG A 452 -1.90 -22.56 -12.45
CA ARG A 452 -1.45 -22.31 -11.07
C ARG A 452 -2.16 -21.13 -10.40
N TRP A 453 -2.33 -20.01 -11.12
CA TRP A 453 -2.86 -18.78 -10.51
C TRP A 453 -4.36 -18.57 -10.73
N LEU A 454 -4.93 -18.99 -11.86
CA LEU A 454 -6.36 -18.78 -12.16
C LEU A 454 -7.29 -19.47 -11.14
N PRO A 455 -6.99 -20.66 -10.59
CA PRO A 455 -7.82 -21.25 -9.52
C PRO A 455 -7.87 -20.44 -8.22
N THR A 456 -6.99 -19.45 -8.04
CA THR A 456 -7.04 -18.53 -6.87
C THR A 456 -8.01 -17.37 -7.07
N TRP A 457 -8.43 -17.11 -8.32
CA TRP A 457 -9.40 -16.06 -8.65
C TRP A 457 -10.81 -16.57 -8.35
N PRO A 458 -11.62 -15.84 -7.54
CA PRO A 458 -13.02 -16.19 -7.32
C PRO A 458 -13.80 -16.30 -8.63
N THR A 459 -14.68 -17.28 -8.73
CA THR A 459 -15.61 -17.42 -9.87
C THR A 459 -16.62 -16.28 -9.89
N ASP A 460 -17.12 -15.89 -8.72
CA ASP A 460 -17.97 -14.71 -8.51
C ASP A 460 -17.20 -13.42 -8.89
N PRO A 461 -17.63 -12.67 -9.93
CA PRO A 461 -17.00 -11.42 -10.32
C PRO A 461 -17.04 -10.37 -9.21
N LYS A 462 -18.07 -10.38 -8.32
CA LYS A 462 -18.16 -9.45 -7.20
C LYS A 462 -17.02 -9.67 -6.21
N ARG A 463 -16.62 -10.92 -5.93
CA ARG A 463 -15.46 -11.25 -5.08
C ARG A 463 -14.11 -11.11 -5.80
N ARG A 464 -14.06 -11.33 -7.12
CA ARG A 464 -12.85 -11.20 -7.96
C ARG A 464 -12.46 -9.76 -8.26
N GLY A 465 -13.42 -8.84 -8.32
CA GLY A 465 -13.19 -7.42 -8.56
C GLY A 465 -13.05 -6.57 -7.30
N MET A 466 -12.58 -5.33 -7.48
CA MET A 466 -12.70 -4.28 -6.48
C MET A 466 -14.15 -3.80 -6.46
N ALA A 467 -14.79 -3.82 -5.29
CA ALA A 467 -16.13 -3.30 -5.10
C ALA A 467 -16.06 -1.96 -4.38
N ILE A 468 -16.55 -0.88 -4.99
CA ILE A 468 -16.54 0.49 -4.48
C ILE A 468 -17.97 0.89 -4.13
N ASP A 469 -18.16 1.26 -2.87
CA ASP A 469 -19.45 1.60 -2.26
C ASP A 469 -19.68 3.12 -2.20
N SER A 470 -18.61 3.91 -2.03
CA SER A 470 -18.69 5.36 -2.24
C SER A 470 -17.32 5.99 -2.42
N VAL A 471 -17.30 7.15 -3.09
CA VAL A 471 -16.17 8.05 -3.24
C VAL A 471 -16.59 9.43 -2.75
N LYS A 472 -15.78 10.06 -1.90
CA LYS A 472 -16.00 11.43 -1.44
C LYS A 472 -14.67 12.19 -1.46
N MET A 473 -14.68 13.38 -2.03
CA MET A 473 -13.55 14.30 -2.07
C MET A 473 -14.02 15.66 -1.56
N TRP A 474 -13.31 16.19 -0.58
CA TRP A 474 -13.50 17.53 -0.05
C TRP A 474 -12.24 18.34 -0.30
N GLN A 475 -12.40 19.64 -0.60
CA GLN A 475 -11.30 20.59 -0.73
C GLN A 475 -11.39 21.67 0.34
N ARG A 476 -10.27 22.36 0.61
CA ARG A 476 -10.23 23.46 1.59
C ARG A 476 -11.03 24.68 1.08
N CYS A 477 -11.84 25.26 1.95
CA CYS A 477 -12.65 26.46 1.72
C CYS A 477 -12.86 27.25 3.03
#